data_AF-A0A2I0TRZ4-F1
#
_entry.id   AF-A0A2I0TRZ4-F1
#
_cell.length_a   1.000
_cell.length_b   1.000
_cell.length_c   1.000
_cell.angle_alpha   90.00
_cell.angle_beta   90.00
_cell.angle_gamma   90.00
#
_symmetry.space_group_name_H-M   'P 1'
#
loop_
_entity.id
_entity.type
_entity.pdbx_description
1 polymer ?
#
loop_
_entity_poly.entity_id
_entity_poly.type
_entity_poly.pdbx_seq_one_letter_code
_entity_poly.pdbx_strand_id
1 'polypeptide(L)'
;MLGSIMQSYTLTPHDCKTLVQLILTGTQYTLWEAAWKRLLEAKQLEYLDQGANSPGLSMTIDHLMGTGDYKPPYRQDREIPRPVLDDVKYMAYRAFLEVPELGKPQKSFTEIKQGTKETYMGFIDRLQENLDKQVPNEQARNIILLKLAVENAKTDCQCVLCPLQNPNLIQMIEACNRIGTKVMTKPEWKNKTVVTEFILLGFGNGPELDSLLLLMFLLIYIATITGNILIIVLVVADRQLHTPMYFFLGNLACLEICYSSNILPRMLLSYLGGDRSIPVNGCFTQYYFFGCLAAAECYLLAVMFYHRASDSMTSSDVEA
;
A
#
# COMPACT_ATOMS: atom_id res chain seq x y z
N MET A 1 9.16 -25.90 29.15
CA MET A 1 9.91 -26.89 29.96
C MET A 1 11.42 -26.81 29.70
N LEU A 2 11.88 -27.07 28.46
CA LEU A 2 13.32 -27.01 28.12
C LEU A 2 13.99 -25.67 28.48
N GLY A 3 13.34 -24.53 28.21
CA GLY A 3 13.88 -23.21 28.58
C GLY A 3 14.08 -23.01 30.09
N SER A 4 13.20 -23.57 30.94
CA SER A 4 13.33 -23.47 32.40
C SER A 4 14.49 -24.31 32.93
N ILE A 5 14.73 -25.49 32.34
CA ILE A 5 15.89 -26.35 32.67
C ILE A 5 17.19 -25.67 32.22
N MET A 6 17.21 -25.14 30.99
CA MET A 6 18.38 -24.45 30.43
C MET A 6 18.70 -23.15 31.20
N GLN A 7 17.73 -22.48 31.80
CA GLN A 7 17.99 -21.26 32.58
C GLN A 7 18.41 -21.54 34.04
N SER A 8 17.96 -22.66 34.62
CA SER A 8 18.14 -22.93 36.05
C SER A 8 19.43 -23.69 36.38
N TYR A 9 20.02 -24.37 35.41
CA TYR A 9 21.20 -25.24 35.63
C TYR A 9 22.36 -24.85 34.72
N THR A 10 23.59 -25.06 35.21
CA THR A 10 24.79 -25.09 34.37
C THR A 10 24.83 -26.44 33.68
N LEU A 11 24.91 -26.43 32.35
CA LEU A 11 24.83 -27.62 31.52
C LEU A 11 26.07 -27.72 30.65
N THR A 12 26.65 -28.92 30.56
CA THR A 12 27.75 -29.19 29.63
C THR A 12 27.23 -29.35 28.20
N PRO A 13 28.10 -29.25 27.17
CA PRO A 13 27.74 -29.62 25.80
C PRO A 13 27.12 -31.02 25.71
N HIS A 14 27.60 -31.99 26.49
CA HIS A 14 27.04 -33.32 26.57
C HIS A 14 25.60 -33.30 27.09
N ASP A 15 25.34 -32.62 28.21
CA ASP A 15 24.00 -32.51 28.78
C ASP A 15 23.02 -31.86 27.81
N CYS A 16 23.46 -30.82 27.09
CA CYS A 16 22.66 -30.17 26.04
C CYS A 16 22.28 -31.15 24.93
N LYS A 17 23.24 -31.94 24.43
CA LYS A 17 22.99 -32.98 23.41
C LYS A 17 22.01 -34.02 23.93
N THR A 18 22.22 -34.54 25.13
CA THR A 18 21.36 -35.56 25.73
C THR A 18 19.93 -35.03 25.92
N LEU A 19 19.76 -33.82 26.46
CA LEU A 19 18.44 -33.21 26.63
C LEU A 19 17.71 -33.01 25.30
N VAL A 20 18.42 -32.58 24.26
CA VAL A 20 17.81 -32.35 22.95
C VAL A 20 17.52 -33.66 22.22
N GLN A 21 18.36 -34.69 22.36
CA GLN A 21 18.11 -36.03 21.82
C GLN A 21 16.88 -36.71 22.43
N LEU A 22 16.51 -36.37 23.67
CA LEU A 22 15.28 -36.86 24.29
C LEU A 22 14.01 -36.23 23.70
N ILE A 23 14.13 -35.08 23.03
CA ILE A 23 12.99 -34.29 22.53
C ILE A 23 12.87 -34.39 21.00
N LEU A 24 13.99 -34.36 20.29
CA LEU A 24 14.03 -34.32 18.83
C LEU A 24 14.16 -35.72 18.23
N THR A 25 13.56 -35.91 17.06
CA THR A 25 13.80 -37.09 16.23
C THR A 25 15.20 -37.06 15.61
N GLY A 26 15.69 -38.18 15.07
CA GLY A 26 17.03 -38.24 14.46
C GLY A 26 17.29 -37.16 13.40
N THR A 27 16.34 -36.89 12.51
CA THR A 27 16.48 -35.84 11.47
C THR A 27 16.45 -34.43 12.06
N GLN A 28 15.58 -34.17 13.03
CA GLN A 28 15.53 -32.88 13.73
C GLN A 28 16.80 -32.63 14.54
N TYR A 29 17.37 -33.68 15.15
CA TYR A 29 18.63 -33.60 15.86
C TYR A 29 19.78 -33.25 14.91
N THR A 30 19.83 -33.82 13.70
CA THR A 30 20.84 -33.43 12.70
C THR A 30 20.73 -31.97 12.29
N LEU A 31 19.50 -31.47 12.07
CA LEU A 31 19.27 -30.05 11.75
C LEU A 31 19.67 -29.13 12.91
N TRP A 32 19.30 -29.52 14.12
CA TRP A 32 19.67 -28.81 15.33
C TRP A 32 21.19 -28.75 15.53
N GLU A 33 21.89 -29.88 15.36
CA GLU A 33 23.33 -29.97 15.56
C GLU A 33 24.08 -29.10 14.55
N ALA A 34 23.60 -29.03 13.30
CA ALA A 34 24.13 -28.12 12.28
C ALA A 34 23.89 -26.64 12.65
N ALA A 35 22.68 -26.29 13.09
CA ALA A 35 22.34 -24.92 13.51
C ALA A 35 23.16 -24.47 14.74
N TRP A 36 23.32 -25.37 15.72
CA TRP A 36 24.07 -25.10 16.93
C TRP A 36 25.56 -24.90 16.64
N LYS A 37 26.15 -25.74 15.78
CA LYS A 37 27.53 -25.57 15.33
C LYS A 37 27.76 -24.19 14.70
N ARG A 38 26.88 -23.77 13.79
CA ARG A 38 26.94 -22.45 13.14
C ARG A 38 26.90 -21.29 14.16
N LEU A 39 26.05 -21.38 15.17
CA LEU A 39 25.95 -20.36 16.22
C LEU A 39 27.22 -20.32 17.10
N LEU A 40 27.80 -21.48 17.42
CA LEU A 40 29.04 -21.56 18.18
C LEU A 40 30.24 -21.02 17.40
N GLU A 41 30.32 -21.28 16.10
CA GLU A 41 31.36 -20.73 15.22
C GLU A 41 31.28 -19.19 15.17
N ALA A 42 30.06 -18.63 15.07
CA ALA A 42 29.85 -17.18 15.16
C ALA A 42 30.29 -16.63 16.53
N LYS A 43 29.94 -17.32 17.63
CA LYS A 43 30.35 -16.93 18.98
C LYS A 43 31.87 -16.99 19.18
N GLN A 44 32.53 -17.96 18.55
CA GLN A 44 33.98 -18.10 18.58
C GLN A 44 34.66 -16.90 17.92
N LEU A 45 34.11 -16.37 16.82
CA LEU A 45 34.60 -15.13 16.21
C LEU A 45 34.42 -13.93 17.14
N GLU A 46 33.31 -13.82 17.87
CA GLU A 46 33.12 -12.77 18.89
C GLU A 46 34.17 -12.84 20.00
N TYR A 47 34.52 -14.06 20.44
CA TYR A 47 35.57 -14.25 21.44
C TYR A 47 36.95 -13.80 20.94
N LEU A 48 37.23 -13.97 19.64
CA LEU A 48 38.47 -13.49 19.03
C LEU A 48 38.51 -11.96 18.93
N ASP A 49 37.38 -11.32 18.61
CA ASP A 49 37.25 -9.85 18.53
C ASP A 49 37.43 -9.18 19.90
N GLN A 50 36.94 -9.82 20.97
CA GLN A 50 37.09 -9.34 22.36
C GLN A 50 38.53 -9.47 22.91
N GLY A 51 39.41 -10.18 22.21
CA GLY A 51 40.82 -10.33 22.57
C GLY A 51 41.04 -10.97 23.94
N ALA A 52 42.09 -10.53 24.65
CA ALA A 52 42.58 -11.15 25.88
C ALA A 52 41.58 -11.22 27.06
N ASN A 53 40.48 -10.46 26.99
CA ASN A 53 39.47 -10.42 28.05
C ASN A 53 38.36 -11.47 27.87
N SER A 54 38.37 -12.21 26.76
CA SER A 54 37.34 -13.19 26.46
C SER A 54 37.54 -14.50 27.24
N PRO A 55 36.52 -15.01 27.96
CA PRO A 55 36.61 -16.28 28.67
C PRO A 55 36.71 -17.49 27.71
N GLY A 56 36.39 -17.32 26.43
CA GLY A 56 36.40 -18.38 25.41
C GLY A 56 37.57 -18.31 24.43
N LEU A 57 38.55 -17.41 24.62
CA LEU A 57 39.60 -17.13 23.63
C LEU A 57 40.43 -18.36 23.22
N SER A 58 40.72 -19.27 24.16
CA SER A 58 41.48 -20.50 23.91
C SER A 58 40.63 -21.70 23.49
N MET A 59 39.31 -21.53 23.36
CA MET A 59 38.39 -22.63 23.09
C MET A 59 38.26 -22.89 21.59
N THR A 60 38.43 -24.15 21.20
CA THR A 60 38.12 -24.59 19.82
C THR A 60 36.64 -24.97 19.70
N ILE A 61 36.14 -25.06 18.46
CA ILE A 61 34.78 -25.54 18.21
C ILE A 61 34.54 -26.94 18.82
N ASP A 62 35.58 -27.79 18.88
CA ASP A 62 35.50 -29.11 19.51
C ASP A 62 35.31 -29.04 21.03
N HIS A 63 35.88 -28.04 21.71
CA HIS A 63 35.61 -27.79 23.12
C HIS A 63 34.15 -27.39 23.31
N LEU A 64 33.68 -26.42 22.51
CA LEU A 64 32.32 -25.87 22.62
C LEU A 64 31.23 -26.90 22.28
N MET A 65 31.50 -27.79 21.34
CA MET A 65 30.58 -28.86 20.95
C MET A 65 30.74 -30.15 21.77
N GLY A 66 31.79 -30.27 22.59
CA GLY A 66 32.13 -31.53 23.26
C GLY A 66 32.41 -32.66 22.26
N THR A 67 33.12 -32.37 21.17
CA THR A 67 33.49 -33.31 20.11
C THR A 67 34.99 -33.62 20.16
N GLY A 68 35.42 -34.58 19.31
CA GLY A 68 36.81 -35.05 19.31
C GLY A 68 37.22 -35.60 20.67
N ASP A 69 38.30 -35.06 21.22
CA ASP A 69 38.84 -35.42 22.53
C ASP A 69 37.96 -34.94 23.69
N TYR A 70 37.06 -33.98 23.48
CA TYR A 70 36.23 -33.38 24.54
C TYR A 70 34.87 -34.08 24.71
N LYS A 71 34.68 -35.27 24.12
CA LYS A 71 33.46 -36.09 24.30
C LYS A 71 33.15 -36.46 25.77
N PRO A 72 34.12 -36.78 26.64
CA PRO A 72 33.80 -37.18 28.00
C PRO A 72 33.23 -36.02 28.85
N PRO A 73 32.09 -36.19 29.54
CA PRO A 73 31.43 -35.11 30.27
C PRO A 73 32.29 -34.48 31.37
N TYR A 74 33.07 -35.29 32.09
CA TYR A 74 33.97 -34.81 33.15
C TYR A 74 35.03 -33.83 32.63
N ARG A 75 35.43 -33.96 31.35
CA ARG A 75 36.42 -33.09 30.73
C ARG A 75 35.79 -31.73 30.42
N GLN A 76 34.54 -31.74 29.96
CA GLN A 76 33.78 -30.52 29.65
C GLN A 76 33.53 -29.66 30.90
N ASP A 77 33.11 -30.27 32.01
CA ASP A 77 32.87 -29.56 33.28
C ASP A 77 34.15 -28.93 33.86
N ARG A 78 35.30 -29.60 33.70
CA ARG A 78 36.57 -29.15 34.25
C ARG A 78 37.29 -28.13 33.36
N GLU A 79 37.20 -28.28 32.04
CA GLU A 79 38.04 -27.53 31.09
C GLU A 79 37.31 -26.36 30.43
N ILE A 80 35.96 -26.33 30.46
CA ILE A 80 35.18 -25.23 29.91
C ILE A 80 34.80 -24.24 31.02
N PRO A 81 35.18 -22.95 30.92
CA PRO A 81 34.80 -21.95 31.90
C PRO A 81 33.28 -21.78 32.01
N ARG A 82 32.75 -21.52 33.21
CA ARG A 82 31.30 -21.33 33.44
C ARG A 82 30.65 -20.28 32.52
N PRO A 83 31.24 -19.10 32.26
CA PRO A 83 30.66 -18.14 31.33
C PRO A 83 30.52 -18.70 29.91
N VAL A 84 31.48 -19.54 29.49
CA VAL A 84 31.45 -20.21 28.19
C VAL A 84 30.37 -21.30 28.16
N LEU A 85 30.18 -22.04 29.26
CA LEU A 85 29.08 -23.00 29.39
C LEU A 85 27.70 -22.33 29.27
N ASP A 86 27.53 -21.14 29.85
CA ASP A 86 26.29 -20.38 29.73
C ASP A 86 26.03 -19.93 28.28
N ASP A 87 27.07 -19.47 27.57
CA ASP A 87 26.98 -19.13 26.15
C ASP A 87 26.68 -20.37 25.29
N VAL A 88 27.35 -21.49 25.53
CA VAL A 88 27.13 -22.76 24.81
C VAL A 88 25.69 -23.23 24.96
N LYS A 89 25.18 -23.20 26.20
CA LYS A 89 23.81 -23.55 26.56
C LYS A 89 22.78 -22.61 25.92
N TYR A 90 23.06 -21.30 25.93
CA TYR A 90 22.21 -20.31 25.27
C TYR A 90 22.12 -20.56 23.76
N MET A 91 23.27 -20.84 23.11
CA MET A 91 23.29 -21.17 21.68
C MET A 91 22.59 -22.50 21.39
N ALA A 92 22.68 -23.49 22.27
CA ALA A 92 21.96 -24.77 22.16
C ALA A 92 20.44 -24.56 22.18
N TYR A 93 19.97 -23.74 23.11
CA TYR A 93 18.56 -23.36 23.21
C TYR A 93 18.09 -22.55 22.00
N ARG A 94 18.88 -21.58 21.54
CA ARG A 94 18.57 -20.81 20.32
C ARG A 94 18.47 -21.72 19.10
N ALA A 95 19.42 -22.63 18.91
CA ALA A 95 19.39 -23.60 17.82
C ALA A 95 18.14 -24.49 17.88
N PHE A 96 17.69 -24.87 19.08
CA PHE A 96 16.47 -25.66 19.27
C PHE A 96 15.22 -24.93 18.76
N LEU A 97 15.15 -23.60 18.93
CA LEU A 97 14.04 -22.77 18.42
C LEU A 97 14.03 -22.65 16.88
N GLU A 98 15.18 -22.87 16.22
CA GLU A 98 15.29 -22.86 14.75
C GLU A 98 14.81 -24.18 14.10
N VAL A 99 14.68 -25.27 14.88
CA VAL A 99 14.33 -26.59 14.34
C VAL A 99 12.84 -26.67 13.95
N PRO A 100 12.50 -27.04 12.70
CA PRO A 100 11.11 -27.18 12.28
C PRO A 100 10.42 -28.39 12.94
N GLU A 101 9.12 -28.24 13.26
CA GLU A 101 8.28 -29.33 13.75
C GLU A 101 8.01 -30.37 12.64
N LEU A 102 8.29 -31.65 12.91
CA LEU A 102 8.03 -32.74 11.96
C LEU A 102 6.54 -32.86 11.64
N GLY A 103 6.21 -32.91 10.35
CA GLY A 103 4.83 -33.06 9.87
C GLY A 103 4.04 -31.76 9.67
N LYS A 104 4.64 -30.59 9.94
CA LYS A 104 4.07 -29.30 9.56
C LYS A 104 5.02 -28.61 8.57
N PRO A 105 4.66 -28.47 7.28
CA PRO A 105 5.42 -27.59 6.40
C PRO A 105 5.45 -26.19 7.04
N GLN A 106 6.66 -25.63 7.18
CA GLN A 106 6.81 -24.29 7.71
C GLN A 106 6.10 -23.34 6.76
N LYS A 107 4.96 -22.81 7.22
CA LYS A 107 4.17 -21.89 6.40
C LYS A 107 5.03 -20.67 6.15
N SER A 108 5.12 -20.27 4.87
CA SER A 108 5.74 -19.00 4.54
C SER A 108 5.06 -17.90 5.35
N PHE A 109 5.84 -17.00 5.93
CA PHE A 109 5.26 -15.87 6.67
C PHE A 109 4.28 -15.04 5.81
N THR A 110 4.42 -15.10 4.47
CA THR A 110 3.51 -14.47 3.51
C THR A 110 2.12 -15.13 3.43
N GLU A 111 1.99 -16.40 3.84
CA GLU A 111 0.73 -17.16 3.79
C GLU A 111 -0.09 -17.03 5.07
N ILE A 112 0.45 -16.38 6.10
CA ILE A 112 -0.21 -16.23 7.40
C ILE A 112 -1.33 -15.20 7.27
N LYS A 113 -2.57 -15.68 7.30
CA LYS A 113 -3.79 -14.86 7.34
C LYS A 113 -4.51 -14.98 8.67
N GLN A 114 -5.24 -13.94 9.06
CA GLN A 114 -6.09 -13.95 10.25
C GLN A 114 -7.25 -14.92 10.04
N GLY A 115 -7.45 -15.85 10.99
CA GLY A 115 -8.57 -16.78 10.98
C GLY A 115 -9.92 -16.08 11.22
N THR A 116 -11.01 -16.69 10.75
CA THR A 116 -12.37 -16.10 10.84
C THR A 116 -12.87 -15.86 12.27
N LYS A 117 -12.39 -16.67 13.23
CA LYS A 117 -12.70 -16.61 14.67
C LYS A 117 -11.50 -16.17 15.52
N GLU A 118 -10.38 -15.86 14.88
CA GLU A 118 -9.14 -15.54 15.56
C GLU A 118 -9.11 -14.06 15.97
N THR A 119 -8.64 -13.78 17.19
CA THR A 119 -8.41 -12.40 17.63
C THR A 119 -7.28 -11.78 16.81
N TYR A 120 -7.32 -10.46 16.65
CA TYR A 120 -6.27 -9.77 15.93
C TYR A 120 -4.90 -9.93 16.61
N MET A 121 -4.86 -9.87 17.95
CA MET A 121 -3.66 -10.15 18.74
C MET A 121 -3.09 -11.55 18.47
N GLY A 122 -3.92 -12.59 18.49
CA GLY A 122 -3.44 -13.96 18.25
C GLY A 122 -2.88 -14.15 16.83
N PHE A 123 -3.44 -13.43 15.84
CA PHE A 123 -2.89 -13.39 14.49
C PHE A 123 -1.51 -12.71 14.45
N ILE A 124 -1.36 -11.56 15.11
CA ILE A 124 -0.08 -10.85 15.20
C ILE A 124 0.99 -11.71 15.88
N ASP A 125 0.66 -12.38 16.99
CA ASP A 125 1.59 -13.24 17.72
C ASP A 125 2.14 -14.36 16.82
N ARG A 126 1.26 -15.04 16.06
CA ARG A 126 1.69 -16.06 15.09
C ARG A 126 2.53 -15.49 13.96
N LEU A 127 2.19 -14.31 13.48
CA LEU A 127 2.93 -13.64 12.40
C LEU A 127 4.34 -13.24 12.88
N GLN A 128 4.45 -12.66 14.07
CA GLN A 128 5.72 -12.33 14.73
C GLN A 128 6.57 -13.58 14.94
N GLU A 129 6.01 -14.65 15.50
CA GLU A 129 6.74 -15.89 15.74
C GLU A 129 7.34 -16.49 14.45
N ASN A 130 6.62 -16.41 13.33
CA ASN A 130 7.12 -16.91 12.05
C ASN A 130 8.15 -15.97 11.42
N LEU A 131 8.00 -14.67 11.58
CA LEU A 131 8.97 -13.68 11.13
C LEU A 131 10.27 -13.75 11.94
N ASP A 132 10.18 -14.00 13.25
CA ASP A 132 11.35 -14.20 14.13
C ASP A 132 12.17 -15.42 13.71
N LYS A 133 11.49 -16.50 13.28
CA LYS A 133 12.13 -17.74 12.81
C LYS A 133 12.74 -17.63 11.41
N GLN A 134 12.17 -16.80 10.53
CA GLN A 134 12.54 -16.75 9.11
C GLN A 134 13.34 -15.52 8.70
N VAL A 135 13.24 -14.40 9.44
CA VAL A 135 13.86 -13.11 9.07
C VAL A 135 14.90 -12.71 10.12
N PRO A 136 16.21 -12.88 9.85
CA PRO A 136 17.28 -12.54 10.80
C PRO A 136 17.47 -11.02 10.98
N ASN A 137 17.11 -10.19 10.00
CA ASN A 137 17.24 -8.73 10.09
C ASN A 137 16.02 -8.11 10.81
N GLU A 138 16.27 -7.51 11.98
CA GLU A 138 15.24 -6.91 12.83
C GLU A 138 14.52 -5.72 12.19
N GLN A 139 15.23 -4.86 11.45
CA GLN A 139 14.60 -3.71 10.77
C GLN A 139 13.67 -4.18 9.65
N ALA A 140 14.12 -5.14 8.85
CA ALA A 140 13.29 -5.75 7.81
C ALA A 140 12.08 -6.47 8.43
N ARG A 141 12.27 -7.14 9.57
CA ARG A 141 11.22 -7.84 10.30
C ARG A 141 10.07 -6.91 10.68
N ASN A 142 10.40 -5.73 11.24
CA ASN A 142 9.39 -4.75 11.65
C ASN A 142 8.61 -4.17 10.47
N ILE A 143 9.27 -3.86 9.36
CA ILE A 143 8.61 -3.36 8.15
C ILE A 143 7.67 -4.41 7.56
N ILE A 144 8.14 -5.65 7.45
CA ILE A 144 7.36 -6.78 6.92
C ILE A 144 6.17 -7.09 7.84
N LEU A 145 6.38 -7.07 9.16
CA LEU A 145 5.33 -7.28 10.15
C LEU A 145 4.19 -6.28 9.97
N LEU A 146 4.50 -4.98 9.94
CA LEU A 146 3.47 -3.93 9.81
C LEU A 146 2.70 -4.04 8.50
N LYS A 147 3.41 -4.34 7.39
CA LYS A 147 2.77 -4.51 6.08
C LYS A 147 1.83 -5.71 6.04
N LEU A 148 2.31 -6.88 6.46
CA LEU A 148 1.51 -8.10 6.47
C LEU A 148 0.38 -8.05 7.50
N ALA A 149 0.56 -7.34 8.60
CA ALA A 149 -0.49 -7.13 9.60
C ALA A 149 -1.70 -6.40 9.02
N VAL A 150 -1.52 -5.47 8.06
CA VAL A 150 -2.63 -4.82 7.34
C VAL A 150 -3.18 -5.70 6.21
N GLU A 151 -2.29 -6.26 5.37
CA GLU A 151 -2.69 -6.97 4.16
C GLU A 151 -3.42 -8.30 4.45
N ASN A 152 -3.02 -8.99 5.53
CA ASN A 152 -3.51 -10.32 5.87
C ASN A 152 -4.51 -10.35 7.04
N ALA A 153 -4.90 -9.18 7.55
CA ALA A 153 -5.99 -9.05 8.52
C ALA A 153 -7.33 -9.51 7.93
N LYS A 154 -8.28 -9.85 8.81
CA LYS A 154 -9.67 -10.11 8.42
C LYS A 154 -10.28 -8.83 7.84
N THR A 155 -11.19 -8.98 6.88
CA THR A 155 -11.93 -7.88 6.23
C THR A 155 -12.39 -6.78 7.18
N ASP A 156 -12.98 -7.16 8.32
CA ASP A 156 -13.53 -6.21 9.29
C ASP A 156 -12.43 -5.31 9.89
N CYS A 157 -11.29 -5.92 10.25
CA CYS A 157 -10.13 -5.23 10.80
C CYS A 157 -9.36 -4.48 9.72
N GLN A 158 -9.17 -5.08 8.55
CA GLN A 158 -8.55 -4.45 7.39
C GLN A 158 -9.23 -3.14 7.00
N CYS A 159 -10.57 -3.06 7.05
CA CYS A 159 -11.32 -1.82 6.80
C CYS A 159 -10.97 -0.67 7.76
N VAL A 160 -10.64 -0.98 9.02
CA VAL A 160 -10.25 0.03 10.02
C VAL A 160 -8.78 0.42 9.87
N LEU A 161 -7.95 -0.50 9.36
CA LEU A 161 -6.51 -0.29 9.20
C LEU A 161 -6.14 0.44 7.90
N CYS A 162 -6.84 0.19 6.78
CA CYS A 162 -6.55 0.79 5.47
C CYS A 162 -6.47 2.33 5.45
N PRO A 163 -7.29 3.08 6.20
CA PRO A 163 -7.22 4.55 6.21
C PRO A 163 -6.05 5.11 7.04
N LEU A 164 -5.39 4.28 7.86
CA LEU A 164 -4.32 4.75 8.73
C LEU A 164 -3.04 4.99 7.92
N GLN A 165 -2.47 6.19 8.05
CA GLN A 165 -1.21 6.52 7.41
C GLN A 165 -0.05 6.14 8.33
N ASN A 166 0.73 5.12 7.93
CA ASN A 166 1.83 4.54 8.71
C ASN A 166 1.46 4.18 10.17
N PRO A 167 0.46 3.30 10.38
CA PRO A 167 0.04 2.94 11.73
C PRO A 167 1.14 2.18 12.48
N ASN A 168 1.26 2.45 13.78
CA ASN A 168 2.07 1.59 14.65
C ASN A 168 1.26 0.36 15.07
N LEU A 169 1.95 -0.69 15.53
CA LEU A 169 1.30 -1.96 15.91
C LEU A 169 0.25 -1.79 17.03
N ILE A 170 0.49 -0.90 18.00
CA ILE A 170 -0.41 -0.62 19.12
C ILE A 170 -1.72 0.01 18.63
N GLN A 171 -1.64 0.99 17.74
CA GLN A 171 -2.79 1.64 17.10
C GLN A 171 -3.62 0.61 16.32
N MET A 172 -2.97 -0.31 15.63
CA MET A 172 -3.65 -1.37 14.88
C MET A 172 -4.40 -2.31 15.82
N ILE A 173 -3.77 -2.70 16.93
CA ILE A 173 -4.36 -3.58 17.94
C ILE A 173 -5.58 -2.92 18.59
N GLU A 174 -5.47 -1.66 18.99
CA GLU A 174 -6.57 -0.94 19.62
C GLU A 174 -7.75 -0.75 18.65
N ALA A 175 -7.46 -0.38 17.40
CA ALA A 175 -8.44 -0.20 16.36
C ALA A 175 -9.25 -1.47 16.08
N CYS A 176 -8.57 -2.62 15.98
CA CYS A 176 -9.23 -3.89 15.68
C CYS A 176 -9.92 -4.54 16.90
N ASN A 177 -9.48 -4.24 18.12
CA ASN A 177 -10.18 -4.70 19.33
C ASN A 177 -11.55 -4.02 19.51
N ARG A 178 -11.73 -2.79 19.03
CA ARG A 178 -13.03 -2.10 19.07
C ARG A 178 -14.12 -2.76 18.21
N ILE A 179 -13.73 -3.65 17.29
CA ILE A 179 -14.66 -4.38 16.41
C ILE A 179 -15.34 -5.52 17.18
N GLY A 180 -14.68 -6.12 18.17
CA GLY A 180 -15.21 -7.26 18.95
C GLY A 180 -16.45 -6.94 19.77
N THR A 181 -16.80 -5.67 19.98
CA THR A 181 -17.96 -5.22 20.77
C THR A 181 -19.14 -4.75 19.93
N LYS A 182 -18.98 -4.58 18.61
CA LYS A 182 -20.04 -4.12 17.70
C LYS A 182 -20.34 -5.21 16.68
N VAL A 183 -21.41 -5.98 16.90
CA VAL A 183 -22.00 -6.83 15.86
C VAL A 183 -22.49 -5.91 14.74
N MET A 184 -21.70 -5.75 13.69
CA MET A 184 -22.14 -5.13 12.45
C MET A 184 -22.35 -6.23 11.41
N THR A 185 -23.59 -6.34 10.98
CA THR A 185 -24.02 -7.11 9.81
C THR A 185 -23.18 -6.75 8.59
N LYS A 186 -22.62 -7.77 7.96
CA LYS A 186 -21.92 -7.80 6.68
C LYS A 186 -22.45 -6.75 5.68
N PRO A 187 -21.67 -5.72 5.31
CA PRO A 187 -21.80 -5.11 4.00
C PRO A 187 -21.06 -6.00 3.00
N GLU A 188 -21.77 -6.50 2.00
CA GLU A 188 -21.14 -7.16 0.85
C GLU A 188 -20.38 -6.12 0.02
N TRP A 189 -19.12 -5.92 0.35
CA TRP A 189 -18.21 -5.19 -0.53
C TRP A 189 -17.80 -6.13 -1.66
N LYS A 190 -18.56 -6.09 -2.77
CA LYS A 190 -18.02 -6.44 -4.08
C LYS A 190 -16.78 -5.57 -4.29
N ASN A 191 -15.63 -6.19 -4.59
CA ASN A 191 -14.45 -5.47 -5.07
C ASN A 191 -14.81 -4.68 -6.31
N LYS A 192 -15.17 -3.41 -6.09
CA LYS A 192 -15.29 -2.38 -7.09
C LYS A 192 -14.26 -1.35 -6.67
N THR A 193 -13.03 -1.48 -7.18
CA THR A 193 -12.14 -0.33 -7.32
C THR A 193 -12.77 0.59 -8.36
N VAL A 194 -13.89 1.21 -8.00
CA VAL A 194 -14.40 2.37 -8.72
C VAL A 194 -13.49 3.47 -8.23
N VAL A 195 -12.59 3.93 -9.10
CA VAL A 195 -11.92 5.21 -8.91
C VAL A 195 -13.05 6.21 -8.68
N THR A 196 -13.20 6.71 -7.47
CA THR A 196 -14.29 7.62 -7.11
C THR A 196 -13.91 9.06 -7.38
N GLU A 197 -12.61 9.36 -7.32
CA GLU A 197 -12.06 10.71 -7.39
C GLU A 197 -10.80 10.75 -8.24
N PHE A 198 -10.73 11.73 -9.14
CA PHE A 198 -9.49 12.15 -9.81
C PHE A 198 -8.95 13.38 -9.10
N ILE A 199 -7.65 13.38 -8.78
CA ILE A 199 -6.95 14.56 -8.27
C ILE A 199 -6.40 15.31 -9.49
N LEU A 200 -6.87 16.52 -9.75
CA LEU A 200 -6.24 17.38 -10.74
C LEU A 200 -4.98 17.98 -10.13
N LEU A 201 -3.84 17.40 -10.46
CA LEU A 201 -2.56 18.09 -10.29
C LEU A 201 -2.63 19.35 -11.18
N GLY A 202 -2.60 20.52 -10.55
CA GLY A 202 -2.47 21.80 -11.26
C GLY A 202 -1.22 21.85 -12.12
N PHE A 203 -1.08 22.89 -12.92
CA PHE A 203 0.15 23.12 -13.69
C PHE A 203 1.28 23.32 -12.68
N GLY A 204 2.27 22.41 -12.65
CA GLY A 204 3.29 22.29 -11.59
C GLY A 204 4.28 23.48 -11.46
N ASN A 205 3.88 24.69 -11.82
CA ASN A 205 4.71 25.87 -11.96
C ASN A 205 4.32 26.98 -10.97
N GLY A 206 4.24 26.69 -9.67
CA GLY A 206 4.15 27.70 -8.60
C GLY A 206 2.84 28.49 -8.48
N PRO A 207 2.58 29.13 -7.31
CA PRO A 207 1.30 29.77 -6.98
C PRO A 207 0.99 31.05 -7.82
N GLU A 208 2.03 31.67 -8.39
CA GLU A 208 1.90 32.91 -9.17
C GLU A 208 1.31 32.65 -10.57
N LEU A 209 1.71 31.56 -11.24
CA LEU A 209 1.17 31.19 -12.56
C LEU A 209 -0.27 30.68 -12.48
N ASP A 210 -0.61 29.89 -11.45
CA ASP A 210 -1.99 29.43 -11.23
C ASP A 210 -2.96 30.60 -11.10
N SER A 211 -2.55 31.67 -10.41
CA SER A 211 -3.34 32.89 -10.23
C SER A 211 -3.53 33.69 -11.52
N LEU A 212 -2.48 33.77 -12.35
CA LEU A 212 -2.55 34.43 -13.67
C LEU A 212 -3.43 33.66 -14.66
N LEU A 213 -3.31 32.32 -14.68
CA LEU A 213 -4.14 31.46 -15.51
C LEU A 213 -5.61 31.57 -15.11
N LEU A 214 -5.91 31.56 -13.81
CA LEU A 214 -7.25 31.78 -13.28
C LEU A 214 -7.86 33.10 -13.80
N LEU A 215 -7.11 34.20 -13.68
CA LEU A 215 -7.56 35.52 -14.14
C LEU A 215 -7.79 35.55 -15.66
N MET A 216 -6.89 34.97 -16.43
CA MET A 216 -7.00 34.88 -17.89
C MET A 216 -8.24 34.07 -18.30
N PHE A 217 -8.45 32.88 -17.72
CA PHE A 217 -9.63 32.06 -18.02
C PHE A 217 -10.94 32.73 -17.61
N LEU A 218 -10.95 33.48 -16.50
CA LEU A 218 -12.12 34.24 -16.06
C LEU A 218 -12.47 35.38 -17.03
N LEU A 219 -11.47 36.12 -17.52
CA LEU A 219 -11.69 37.19 -18.50
C LEU A 219 -12.22 36.66 -19.83
N ILE A 220 -11.63 35.56 -20.32
CA ILE A 220 -12.10 34.88 -21.53
C ILE A 220 -13.55 34.43 -21.35
N TYR A 221 -13.88 33.80 -20.21
CA TYR A 221 -15.25 33.36 -19.92
C TYR A 221 -16.26 34.51 -19.98
N ILE A 222 -16.00 35.63 -19.28
CA ILE A 222 -16.90 36.78 -19.26
C ILE A 222 -17.06 37.37 -20.66
N ALA A 223 -15.98 37.48 -21.43
CA ALA A 223 -16.01 37.98 -22.80
C ALA A 223 -16.87 37.06 -23.71
N THR A 224 -16.69 35.74 -23.64
CA THR A 224 -17.44 34.75 -24.43
C THR A 224 -18.92 34.75 -24.09
N ILE A 225 -19.27 34.78 -22.80
CA ILE A 225 -20.68 34.84 -22.37
C ILE A 225 -21.33 36.16 -22.82
N THR A 226 -20.65 37.28 -22.62
CA THR A 226 -21.18 38.60 -23.00
C THR A 226 -21.37 38.69 -24.51
N GLY A 227 -20.39 38.26 -25.30
CA GLY A 227 -20.46 38.25 -26.76
C GLY A 227 -21.63 37.41 -27.29
N ASN A 228 -21.80 36.19 -26.76
CA ASN A 228 -22.88 35.31 -27.19
C ASN A 228 -24.26 35.76 -26.75
N ILE A 229 -24.40 36.37 -25.57
CA ILE A 229 -25.65 36.99 -25.13
C ILE A 229 -26.01 38.16 -26.06
N LEU A 230 -25.03 38.99 -26.45
CA LEU A 230 -25.25 40.10 -27.38
C LEU A 230 -25.74 39.59 -28.75
N ILE A 231 -25.19 38.48 -29.25
CA ILE A 231 -25.65 37.85 -30.50
C ILE A 231 -27.11 37.40 -30.37
N ILE A 232 -27.46 36.71 -29.28
CA ILE A 232 -28.84 36.27 -29.03
C ILE A 232 -29.80 37.47 -28.96
N VAL A 233 -29.42 38.50 -28.21
CA VAL A 233 -30.24 39.73 -28.08
C VAL A 233 -30.40 40.42 -29.43
N LEU A 234 -29.35 40.53 -30.25
CA LEU A 234 -29.40 41.14 -31.57
C LEU A 234 -30.34 40.38 -32.51
N VAL A 235 -30.26 39.04 -32.51
CA VAL A 235 -31.13 38.16 -33.32
C VAL A 235 -32.59 38.28 -32.90
N VAL A 236 -32.88 38.43 -31.60
CA VAL A 236 -34.25 38.57 -31.07
C VAL A 236 -34.80 39.97 -31.28
N ALA A 237 -33.96 41.01 -31.21
CA ALA A 237 -34.37 42.41 -31.28
C ALA A 237 -34.66 42.87 -32.73
N ASP A 238 -33.94 42.35 -33.72
CA ASP A 238 -34.08 42.78 -35.11
C ASP A 238 -34.90 41.78 -35.95
N ARG A 239 -36.15 42.16 -36.26
CA ARG A 239 -37.05 41.35 -37.09
C ARG A 239 -36.60 41.20 -38.54
N GLN A 240 -35.76 42.10 -39.07
CA GLN A 240 -35.23 41.98 -40.44
C GLN A 240 -34.06 41.01 -40.54
N LEU A 241 -33.44 40.66 -39.41
CA LEU A 241 -32.43 39.59 -39.32
C LEU A 241 -33.04 38.19 -39.23
N HIS A 242 -34.36 38.00 -39.31
CA HIS A 242 -34.98 36.66 -39.29
C HIS A 242 -34.81 35.88 -40.61
N THR A 243 -33.57 35.81 -41.13
CA THR A 243 -33.19 34.81 -42.14
C THR A 243 -32.77 33.52 -41.44
N PRO A 244 -32.85 32.35 -42.12
CA PRO A 244 -32.53 31.07 -41.50
C PRO A 244 -31.10 31.04 -40.93
N MET A 245 -30.17 31.76 -41.56
CA MET A 245 -28.78 31.91 -41.10
C MET A 245 -28.65 32.51 -39.69
N TYR A 246 -29.37 33.59 -39.38
CA TYR A 246 -29.30 34.23 -38.06
C TYR A 246 -30.00 33.43 -36.97
N PHE A 247 -31.05 32.66 -37.34
CA PHE A 247 -31.63 31.68 -36.43
C PHE A 247 -30.59 30.61 -36.04
N PHE A 248 -29.82 30.08 -37.00
CA PHE A 248 -28.73 29.15 -36.68
C PHE A 248 -27.62 29.81 -35.85
N LEU A 249 -27.31 31.08 -36.11
CA LEU A 249 -26.33 31.84 -35.34
C LEU A 249 -26.74 32.01 -33.87
N GLY A 250 -28.02 32.26 -33.60
CA GLY A 250 -28.55 32.31 -32.24
C GLY A 250 -28.50 30.96 -31.51
N ASN A 251 -28.76 29.87 -32.22
CA ASN A 251 -28.61 28.51 -31.67
C ASN A 251 -27.14 28.17 -31.38
N LEU A 252 -26.22 28.58 -32.27
CA LEU A 252 -24.78 28.42 -32.07
C LEU A 252 -24.31 29.21 -30.84
N ALA A 253 -24.76 30.45 -30.68
CA ALA A 253 -24.44 31.27 -29.50
C ALA A 253 -24.97 30.66 -28.20
N CYS A 254 -26.16 30.06 -28.21
CA CYS A 254 -26.71 29.32 -27.07
C CYS A 254 -25.88 28.08 -26.74
N LEU A 255 -25.42 27.34 -27.75
CA LEU A 255 -24.53 26.19 -27.56
C LEU A 255 -23.17 26.61 -27.01
N GLU A 256 -22.58 27.70 -27.50
CA GLU A 256 -21.29 28.21 -26.99
C GLU A 256 -21.38 28.64 -25.51
N ILE A 257 -22.50 29.23 -25.08
CA ILE A 257 -22.77 29.54 -23.68
C ILE A 257 -22.85 28.25 -22.84
N CYS A 258 -23.59 27.25 -23.31
CA CYS A 258 -23.71 25.95 -22.65
C CYS A 258 -22.36 25.23 -22.55
N TYR A 259 -21.58 25.28 -23.63
CA TYR A 259 -20.26 24.67 -23.74
C TYR A 259 -19.27 25.31 -22.76
N SER A 260 -19.18 26.64 -22.76
CA SER A 260 -18.33 27.41 -21.86
C SER A 260 -18.71 27.17 -20.39
N SER A 261 -20.02 27.06 -20.10
CA SER A 261 -20.54 26.82 -18.75
C SER A 261 -20.36 25.39 -18.26
N ASN A 262 -20.04 24.43 -19.12
CA ASN A 262 -19.74 23.05 -18.70
C ASN A 262 -18.27 22.89 -18.27
N ILE A 263 -17.36 23.58 -18.98
CA ILE A 263 -15.90 23.41 -18.83
C ILE A 263 -15.33 24.34 -17.76
N LEU A 264 -15.70 25.63 -17.81
CA LEU A 264 -15.03 26.68 -17.02
C LEU A 264 -15.36 26.72 -15.53
N PRO A 265 -16.61 26.52 -15.05
CA PRO A 265 -16.90 26.68 -13.62
C PRO A 265 -16.19 25.62 -12.77
N ARG A 266 -15.94 24.42 -13.30
CA ARG A 266 -15.23 23.36 -12.58
C ARG A 266 -13.72 23.57 -12.52
N MET A 267 -13.13 24.13 -13.58
CA MET A 267 -11.74 24.59 -13.56
C MET A 267 -11.57 25.72 -12.53
N LEU A 268 -12.43 26.74 -12.56
CA LEU A 268 -12.42 27.87 -11.62
C LEU A 268 -12.61 27.44 -10.16
N LEU A 269 -13.57 26.54 -9.88
CA LEU A 269 -13.84 25.98 -8.55
C LEU A 269 -12.63 25.21 -7.99
N SER A 270 -11.92 24.47 -8.83
CA SER A 270 -10.73 23.70 -8.43
C SER A 270 -9.56 24.59 -8.02
N TYR A 271 -9.46 25.80 -8.59
CA TYR A 271 -8.45 26.80 -8.22
C TYR A 271 -8.84 27.62 -6.99
N LEU A 272 -10.12 28.02 -6.86
CA LEU A 272 -10.59 28.87 -5.76
C LEU A 272 -10.81 28.11 -4.43
N GLY A 273 -11.25 26.86 -4.51
CA GLY A 273 -11.71 26.07 -3.35
C GLY A 273 -10.63 25.26 -2.64
N GLY A 274 -9.43 25.15 -3.20
CA GLY A 274 -8.34 24.31 -2.67
C GLY A 274 -8.60 22.80 -2.76
N ASP A 275 -9.85 22.39 -2.93
CA ASP A 275 -10.26 21.02 -3.18
C ASP A 275 -10.08 20.66 -4.66
N ARG A 276 -9.04 19.87 -4.92
CA ARG A 276 -8.62 19.43 -6.27
C ARG A 276 -9.25 18.09 -6.66
N SER A 277 -10.20 17.59 -5.87
CA SER A 277 -10.85 16.31 -6.12
C SER A 277 -12.06 16.50 -7.06
N ILE A 278 -12.08 15.74 -8.16
CA ILE A 278 -13.24 15.65 -9.05
C ILE A 278 -13.82 14.24 -8.98
N PRO A 279 -15.12 14.09 -8.69
CA PRO A 279 -15.75 12.78 -8.72
C PRO A 279 -15.79 12.25 -10.16
N VAL A 280 -15.45 10.98 -10.34
CA VAL A 280 -15.39 10.33 -11.67
C VAL A 280 -16.72 10.43 -12.43
N ASN A 281 -17.84 10.28 -11.73
CA ASN A 281 -19.17 10.46 -12.33
C ASN A 281 -19.39 11.89 -12.84
N GLY A 282 -18.82 12.89 -12.16
CA GLY A 282 -18.85 14.29 -12.59
C GLY A 282 -18.09 14.48 -13.90
N CYS A 283 -16.88 13.93 -13.99
CA CYS A 283 -16.05 13.97 -15.20
C CYS A 283 -16.75 13.31 -16.40
N PHE A 284 -17.29 12.09 -16.23
CA PHE A 284 -18.01 11.41 -17.31
C PHE A 284 -19.25 12.18 -17.78
N THR A 285 -19.98 12.80 -16.83
CA THR A 285 -21.14 13.63 -17.16
C THR A 285 -20.72 14.85 -17.97
N GLN A 286 -19.66 15.55 -17.56
CA GLN A 286 -19.13 16.71 -18.28
C GLN A 286 -18.68 16.33 -19.70
N TYR A 287 -17.94 15.22 -19.84
CA TYR A 287 -17.46 14.72 -21.13
C TYR A 287 -18.62 14.31 -22.07
N TYR A 288 -19.66 13.68 -21.53
CA TYR A 288 -20.85 13.32 -22.29
C TYR A 288 -21.56 14.56 -22.83
N PHE A 289 -21.84 15.54 -21.97
CA PHE A 289 -22.47 16.80 -22.39
C PHE A 289 -21.60 17.56 -23.40
N PHE A 290 -20.28 17.57 -23.21
CA PHE A 290 -19.34 18.16 -24.17
C PHE A 290 -19.47 17.50 -25.55
N GLY A 291 -19.47 16.17 -25.62
CA GLY A 291 -19.62 15.43 -26.87
C GLY A 291 -20.96 15.71 -27.56
N CYS A 292 -22.06 15.77 -26.80
CA CYS A 292 -23.38 16.13 -27.35
C CYS A 292 -23.41 17.56 -27.91
N LEU A 293 -22.82 18.52 -27.20
CA LEU A 293 -22.76 19.92 -27.64
C LEU A 293 -21.89 20.07 -28.89
N ALA A 294 -20.71 19.43 -28.93
CA ALA A 294 -19.83 19.43 -30.10
C ALA A 294 -20.49 18.79 -31.32
N ALA A 295 -21.24 17.68 -31.13
CA ALA A 295 -22.00 17.08 -32.21
C ALA A 295 -23.09 18.04 -32.73
N ALA A 296 -23.83 18.69 -31.84
CA ALA A 296 -24.85 19.68 -32.20
C ALA A 296 -24.26 20.88 -32.97
N GLU A 297 -23.09 21.35 -32.56
CA GLU A 297 -22.33 22.39 -33.27
C GLU A 297 -21.96 21.94 -34.69
N CYS A 298 -21.39 20.74 -34.86
CA CYS A 298 -21.07 20.20 -36.18
C CYS A 298 -22.32 20.09 -37.08
N TYR A 299 -23.46 19.65 -36.54
CA TYR A 299 -24.71 19.60 -37.29
C TYR A 299 -25.19 21.00 -37.71
N LEU A 300 -25.14 21.98 -36.81
CA LEU A 300 -25.54 23.35 -37.14
C LEU A 300 -24.62 23.97 -38.20
N LEU A 301 -23.30 23.81 -38.07
CA LEU A 301 -22.35 24.30 -39.07
C LEU A 301 -22.56 23.62 -40.43
N ALA A 302 -22.83 22.31 -40.46
CA ALA A 302 -23.14 21.59 -41.68
C ALA A 302 -24.43 22.10 -42.34
N VAL A 303 -25.48 22.35 -41.55
CA VAL A 303 -26.75 22.90 -42.06
C VAL A 303 -26.57 24.34 -42.54
N MET A 304 -25.82 25.18 -41.83
CA MET A 304 -25.50 26.54 -42.25
C MET A 304 -24.71 26.55 -43.57
N PHE A 305 -23.73 25.64 -43.71
CA PHE A 305 -22.97 25.48 -44.95
C PHE A 305 -23.87 25.00 -46.09
N TYR A 306 -24.73 24.00 -45.84
CA TYR A 306 -25.65 23.48 -46.84
C TYR A 306 -26.68 24.52 -47.29
N HIS A 307 -27.26 25.28 -46.35
CA HIS A 307 -28.20 26.36 -46.66
C HIS A 307 -27.55 27.45 -47.51
N ARG A 308 -26.31 27.84 -47.20
CA ARG A 308 -25.56 28.79 -48.02
C ARG A 308 -25.24 28.22 -49.41
N ALA A 309 -24.93 26.93 -49.50
CA ALA A 309 -24.65 26.26 -50.77
C ALA A 309 -25.92 26.12 -51.64
N SER A 310 -27.06 25.77 -51.06
CA SER A 310 -28.35 25.69 -51.76
C SER A 310 -28.77 27.05 -52.30
N ASP A 311 -28.63 28.11 -51.49
CA ASP A 311 -28.97 29.47 -51.91
C ASP A 311 -28.06 29.95 -53.06
N SER A 312 -26.76 29.58 -53.03
CA SER A 312 -25.82 29.88 -54.12
C SER A 312 -26.12 29.13 -55.42
N MET A 313 -26.58 27.87 -55.34
CA MET A 313 -27.01 27.11 -56.52
C MET A 313 -28.29 27.70 -57.14
N THR A 314 -29.27 28.07 -56.32
CA THR A 314 -30.48 28.75 -56.83
C THR A 314 -30.21 30.12 -57.44
N SER A 315 -29.18 30.84 -56.98
CA SER A 315 -28.77 32.11 -57.63
C SER A 315 -28.05 31.88 -58.97
N SER A 316 -27.37 30.74 -59.14
CA SER A 316 -26.66 30.38 -60.37
C SER A 316 -27.63 29.95 -61.49
N ASP A 317 -28.72 29.27 -61.12
CA ASP A 317 -29.78 28.82 -62.05
C ASP A 317 -30.75 29.96 -62.44
N VAL A 318 -30.69 31.12 -61.77
CA VAL A 318 -31.47 32.32 -62.10
C VAL A 318 -30.70 33.30 -63.00
N GLU A 319 -29.37 33.16 -63.11
CA GLU A 319 -28.50 33.95 -64.00
C GLU A 319 -28.08 33.23 -65.29
N ALA A 320 -28.56 32.01 -65.54
CA ALA A 320 -28.34 31.23 -66.78
C ALA A 320 -29.62 31.12 -67.63
#